data_AF-A0A242M5K9-F1
#
_entry.id   AF-A0A242M5K9-F1
#
_cell.length_a   1.000
_cell.length_b   1.000
_cell.length_c   1.000
_cell.angle_alpha   90.00
_cell.angle_beta   90.00
_cell.angle_gamma   90.00
#
_symmetry.space_group_name_H-M   'P 1'
#
loop_
_entity.id
_entity.type
_entity.pdbx_description
1 polymer ?
#
loop_
_entity_poly.entity_id
_entity_poly.type
_entity_poly.pdbx_seq_one_letter_code
_entity_poly.pdbx_strand_id
1 'polypeptide(L)'
;MAISTLAGRVLFLSAEPRLIERQLAGENLTLSTAHELRDDVSTDEITPMSVLTQYDERLGRYPYVGLRVGTKCPIGVDDIKSNGFCVTVAGNRYGKGSSREHSPFAEFNAGIHLVIAKSFERIYRQNADNLGLFTSTDFSLVERIQRGEPIDIDELVASRDALAAAILRSGGLLRYGATNMRHVAVTSLGARVDAVPRTLAEKTGRQRRGTDALRRRTAQWFSHHCARCRP
;
A
#
# COMPACT_ATOMS: atom_id res chain seq x y z
N MET A 1 0.94 18.22 -5.93
CA MET A 1 1.87 17.71 -6.97
C MET A 1 1.15 16.54 -7.61
N ALA A 2 0.67 16.71 -8.85
CA ALA A 2 -0.09 15.67 -9.52
C ALA A 2 0.75 14.39 -9.67
N ILE A 3 0.12 13.22 -9.57
CA ILE A 3 0.69 12.06 -10.25
C ILE A 3 0.61 12.43 -11.73
N SER A 4 1.77 12.68 -12.34
CA SER A 4 1.93 12.64 -13.78
C SER A 4 1.24 11.36 -14.26
N THR A 5 0.18 11.54 -15.04
CA THR A 5 -0.69 10.55 -15.71
C THR A 5 -0.30 9.09 -15.45
N LEU A 6 -1.18 8.32 -14.80
CA LEU A 6 -1.12 6.85 -14.76
C LEU A 6 -1.27 6.34 -16.21
N ALA A 7 -0.18 6.36 -16.98
CA ALA A 7 -0.18 6.20 -18.42
C ALA A 7 -0.09 4.73 -18.88
N GLY A 8 -0.31 3.78 -17.97
CA GLY A 8 -0.27 2.35 -18.25
C GLY A 8 -1.66 1.72 -18.33
N ARG A 9 -1.68 0.41 -18.54
CA ARG A 9 -2.92 -0.38 -18.64
C ARG A 9 -3.51 -0.66 -17.26
N VAL A 10 -4.80 -0.95 -17.23
CA VAL A 10 -5.52 -1.39 -16.03
C VAL A 10 -5.69 -2.89 -16.08
N LEU A 11 -5.22 -3.58 -15.04
CA LEU A 11 -5.40 -5.02 -14.84
C LEU A 11 -6.64 -5.26 -13.97
N PHE A 12 -7.65 -5.92 -14.50
CA PHE A 12 -8.77 -6.44 -13.73
C PHE A 12 -8.50 -7.89 -13.33
N LEU A 13 -8.43 -8.14 -12.02
CA LEU A 13 -8.41 -9.50 -11.47
C LEU A 13 -9.83 -10.05 -11.49
N SER A 14 -10.28 -10.54 -12.65
CA SER A 14 -11.61 -11.13 -12.81
C SER A 14 -11.71 -12.52 -12.18
N ALA A 15 -12.90 -12.87 -11.70
CA ALA A 15 -13.26 -14.22 -11.25
C ALA A 15 -13.32 -15.23 -12.42
N GLU A 16 -13.25 -14.76 -13.67
CA GLU A 16 -13.11 -15.59 -14.85
C GLU A 16 -11.67 -15.56 -15.39
N PRO A 17 -10.96 -16.71 -15.46
CA PRO A 17 -9.55 -16.72 -15.85
C PRO A 17 -9.34 -16.28 -17.30
N ARG A 18 -10.31 -16.53 -18.19
CA ARG A 18 -10.24 -16.13 -19.61
C ARG A 18 -10.18 -14.61 -19.78
N LEU A 19 -10.82 -13.84 -18.89
CA LEU A 19 -10.76 -12.38 -18.95
C LEU A 19 -9.40 -11.84 -18.53
N ILE A 20 -8.72 -12.53 -17.61
CA ILE A 20 -7.32 -12.22 -17.26
C ILE A 20 -6.42 -12.57 -18.45
N GLU A 21 -6.56 -13.77 -19.02
CA GLU A 21 -5.78 -14.23 -20.18
C GLU A 21 -5.93 -13.28 -21.39
N ARG A 22 -7.14 -12.77 -21.66
CA ARG A 22 -7.41 -11.77 -22.70
C ARG A 22 -6.66 -10.46 -22.47
N GLN A 23 -6.62 -9.98 -21.23
CA GLN A 23 -5.84 -8.80 -20.88
C GLN A 23 -4.35 -9.04 -21.10
N LEU A 24 -3.82 -10.19 -20.68
CA LEU A 24 -2.42 -10.54 -20.93
C LEU A 24 -2.08 -10.69 -22.42
N ALA A 25 -3.07 -11.00 -23.25
CA ALA A 25 -2.95 -11.01 -24.71
C ALA A 25 -3.04 -9.61 -25.36
N GLY A 26 -3.14 -8.54 -24.56
CA GLY A 26 -3.14 -7.16 -25.02
C GLY A 26 -4.50 -6.47 -25.04
N GLU A 27 -5.58 -7.16 -24.66
CA GLU A 27 -6.91 -6.53 -24.62
C GLU A 27 -7.05 -5.57 -23.43
N ASN A 28 -7.71 -4.42 -23.64
CA ASN A 28 -8.07 -3.49 -22.56
C ASN A 28 -9.55 -3.68 -22.22
N LEU A 29 -9.83 -4.27 -21.05
CA LEU A 29 -11.20 -4.40 -20.55
C LEU A 29 -11.66 -3.11 -19.88
N THR A 30 -12.97 -2.93 -19.76
CA THR A 30 -13.59 -1.92 -18.89
C THR A 30 -14.15 -2.59 -17.64
N LEU A 31 -14.57 -1.78 -16.65
CA LEU A 31 -15.20 -2.30 -15.44
C LEU A 31 -16.44 -3.16 -15.75
N SER A 32 -17.22 -2.81 -16.79
CA SER A 32 -18.39 -3.58 -17.19
C SER A 32 -18.05 -4.91 -17.89
N THR A 33 -16.96 -4.96 -18.66
CA THR A 33 -16.53 -6.17 -19.37
C THR A 33 -15.61 -7.08 -18.55
N ALA A 34 -15.12 -6.59 -17.40
CA ALA A 34 -14.33 -7.38 -16.45
C ALA A 34 -15.17 -8.36 -15.61
N HIS A 35 -16.51 -8.23 -15.67
CA HIS A 35 -17.48 -9.03 -14.92
C HIS A 35 -17.17 -9.06 -13.42
N GLU A 36 -17.45 -10.18 -12.75
CA GLU A 36 -17.18 -10.32 -11.33
C GLU A 36 -15.68 -10.26 -11.04
N LEU A 37 -15.28 -9.44 -10.06
CA LEU A 37 -13.89 -9.30 -9.63
C LEU A 37 -13.56 -10.31 -8.55
N ARG A 38 -12.30 -10.75 -8.50
CA ARG A 38 -11.78 -11.65 -7.48
C ARG A 38 -11.82 -10.97 -6.12
N ASP A 39 -12.67 -11.51 -5.26
CA ASP A 39 -12.61 -11.31 -3.82
C ASP A 39 -11.47 -12.14 -3.22
N ASP A 40 -11.04 -11.77 -2.02
CA ASP A 40 -10.14 -12.55 -1.19
C ASP A 40 -8.76 -12.82 -1.79
N VAL A 41 -8.24 -11.90 -2.61
CA VAL A 41 -6.87 -11.98 -3.15
C VAL A 41 -5.88 -11.94 -2.00
N SER A 42 -5.15 -13.04 -1.81
CA SER A 42 -4.22 -13.22 -0.69
C SER A 42 -2.78 -12.80 -1.01
N THR A 43 -1.99 -12.52 0.02
CA THR A 43 -0.55 -12.28 -0.12
C THR A 43 0.21 -13.50 -0.67
N ASP A 44 -0.35 -14.71 -0.49
CA ASP A 44 0.15 -15.94 -1.12
C ASP A 44 -0.14 -15.99 -2.62
N GLU A 45 -1.29 -15.47 -3.06
CA GLU A 45 -1.61 -15.34 -4.48
C GLU A 45 -0.76 -14.25 -5.15
N ILE A 46 -0.55 -13.11 -4.47
CA ILE A 46 0.27 -12.01 -4.99
C ILE A 46 1.75 -12.41 -5.04
N THR A 47 2.28 -13.00 -3.97
CA THR A 47 3.69 -13.42 -3.85
C THR A 47 3.79 -14.76 -3.10
N PRO A 48 3.72 -15.90 -3.81
CA PRO A 48 3.79 -17.22 -3.17
C PRO A 48 5.18 -17.47 -2.59
N MET A 49 5.27 -18.39 -1.63
CA MET A 49 6.52 -18.72 -0.92
C MET A 49 7.69 -19.07 -1.86
N SER A 50 7.41 -19.71 -3.01
CA SER A 50 8.42 -20.07 -4.01
C SER A 50 9.20 -18.87 -4.56
N VAL A 51 8.62 -17.67 -4.48
CA VAL A 51 9.19 -16.42 -4.99
C VAL A 51 9.91 -15.62 -3.91
N LEU A 52 9.66 -15.89 -2.62
CA LEU A 52 10.23 -15.15 -1.48
C LEU A 52 11.73 -15.40 -1.24
N THR A 53 12.44 -15.91 -2.24
CA THR A 53 13.90 -15.93 -2.30
C THR A 53 14.47 -14.64 -2.90
N GLN A 54 13.61 -13.80 -3.50
CA GLN A 54 13.97 -12.50 -4.07
C GLN A 54 13.63 -11.38 -3.08
N TYR A 55 14.58 -10.48 -2.84
CA TYR A 55 14.43 -9.34 -1.90
C TYR A 55 14.71 -7.98 -2.55
N ASP A 56 14.97 -7.98 -3.85
CA ASP A 56 15.28 -6.79 -4.65
C ASP A 56 14.15 -6.51 -5.67
N GLU A 57 14.40 -5.56 -6.56
CA GLU A 57 13.44 -5.14 -7.59
C GLU A 57 13.05 -6.28 -8.56
N ARG A 58 13.80 -7.40 -8.61
CA ARG A 58 13.42 -8.58 -9.40
C ARG A 58 12.12 -9.20 -8.91
N LEU A 59 11.69 -8.90 -7.69
CA LEU A 59 10.38 -9.30 -7.19
C LEU A 59 9.23 -8.77 -8.09
N GLY A 60 9.45 -7.65 -8.79
CA GLY A 60 8.51 -7.09 -9.78
C GLY A 60 8.20 -7.99 -10.98
N ARG A 61 8.94 -9.10 -11.14
CA ARG A 61 8.66 -10.11 -12.18
C ARG A 61 7.56 -11.09 -11.78
N TYR A 62 7.18 -11.14 -10.51
CA TYR A 62 6.35 -12.21 -9.96
C TYR A 62 5.01 -11.81 -9.32
N PRO A 63 4.46 -10.59 -9.43
CA PRO A 63 3.12 -10.35 -8.89
C PRO A 63 2.08 -11.31 -9.48
N TYR A 64 1.23 -11.83 -8.61
CA TYR A 64 0.08 -12.70 -8.93
C TYR A 64 0.41 -14.07 -9.54
N VAL A 65 1.66 -14.51 -9.54
CA VAL A 65 2.01 -15.86 -10.06
C VAL A 65 1.39 -17.00 -9.23
N GLY A 66 0.95 -16.71 -8.01
CA GLY A 66 0.19 -17.63 -7.17
C GLY A 66 -1.33 -17.50 -7.32
N LEU A 67 -1.83 -16.52 -8.10
CA LEU A 67 -3.26 -16.25 -8.25
C LEU A 67 -3.95 -17.45 -8.89
N ARG A 68 -4.90 -18.02 -8.16
CA ARG A 68 -5.67 -19.16 -8.64
C ARG A 68 -7.12 -18.76 -8.87
N VAL A 69 -7.60 -19.01 -10.09
CA VAL A 69 -8.99 -18.78 -10.49
C VAL A 69 -9.54 -20.10 -10.99
N GLY A 70 -10.34 -20.76 -10.13
CA GLY A 70 -10.74 -22.15 -10.33
C GLY A 70 -9.54 -23.11 -10.35
N THR A 71 -9.31 -23.75 -11.49
CA THR A 71 -8.19 -24.69 -11.70
C THR A 71 -6.99 -24.06 -12.41
N LYS A 72 -7.09 -22.78 -12.81
CA LYS A 72 -6.05 -22.09 -13.58
C LYS A 72 -5.25 -21.12 -12.72
N CYS A 73 -3.98 -20.94 -13.09
CA CYS A 73 -3.14 -19.82 -12.67
C CYS A 73 -2.88 -18.96 -13.90
N PRO A 74 -3.70 -17.92 -14.16
CA PRO A 74 -3.69 -17.22 -15.43
C PRO A 74 -2.54 -16.23 -15.60
N ILE A 75 -1.82 -15.90 -14.52
CA ILE A 75 -0.71 -14.91 -14.53
C ILE A 75 0.61 -15.65 -14.26
N GLY A 76 1.57 -15.46 -15.17
CA GLY A 76 2.92 -15.99 -15.13
C GLY A 76 3.97 -14.92 -14.80
N VAL A 77 5.23 -15.33 -14.91
CA VAL A 77 6.39 -14.48 -14.65
C VAL A 77 6.50 -13.41 -15.74
N ASP A 78 6.83 -12.18 -15.35
CA ASP A 78 6.96 -10.98 -16.17
C ASP A 78 5.66 -10.49 -16.82
N ASP A 79 4.53 -11.20 -16.70
CA ASP A 79 3.27 -10.86 -17.36
C ASP A 79 2.78 -9.45 -17.01
N ILE A 80 2.86 -9.07 -15.73
CA ILE A 80 2.40 -7.75 -15.30
C ILE A 80 3.27 -6.63 -15.87
N LYS A 81 4.59 -6.79 -15.71
CA LYS A 81 5.59 -5.80 -16.10
C LYS A 81 5.69 -5.64 -17.61
N SER A 82 5.67 -6.74 -18.35
CA SER A 82 5.76 -6.75 -19.82
C SER A 82 4.53 -6.19 -20.51
N ASN A 83 3.36 -6.31 -19.88
CA ASN A 83 2.11 -5.76 -20.41
C ASN A 83 1.90 -4.28 -20.06
N GLY A 84 2.78 -3.65 -19.28
CA GLY A 84 2.68 -2.23 -18.94
C GLY A 84 1.45 -1.89 -18.08
N PHE A 85 1.01 -2.81 -17.22
CA PHE A 85 -0.05 -2.50 -16.26
C PHE A 85 0.48 -1.54 -15.20
N CYS A 86 -0.31 -0.51 -14.88
CA CYS A 86 0.01 0.46 -13.84
C CYS A 86 -1.06 0.54 -12.73
N VAL A 87 -2.22 -0.07 -12.96
CA VAL A 87 -3.31 -0.14 -11.99
C VAL A 87 -3.81 -1.57 -11.88
N THR A 88 -4.03 -2.06 -10.67
CA THR A 88 -4.76 -3.32 -10.42
C THR A 88 -6.16 -3.03 -9.89
N VAL A 89 -7.17 -3.74 -10.38
CA VAL A 89 -8.56 -3.65 -9.93
C VAL A 89 -9.03 -5.02 -9.44
N ALA A 90 -9.58 -5.06 -8.22
CA ALA A 90 -9.98 -6.31 -7.56
C ALA A 90 -11.25 -6.16 -6.71
N GLY A 91 -11.73 -7.26 -6.15
CA GLY A 91 -12.94 -7.33 -5.36
C GLY A 91 -12.73 -6.95 -3.88
N ASN A 92 -13.43 -7.65 -3.00
CA ASN A 92 -13.35 -7.49 -1.54
C ASN A 92 -12.09 -8.11 -0.94
N ARG A 93 -11.71 -7.62 0.25
CA ARG A 93 -10.68 -8.22 1.12
C ARG A 93 -9.33 -8.47 0.43
N TYR A 94 -8.86 -7.45 -0.29
CA TYR A 94 -7.58 -7.50 -0.98
C TYR A 94 -6.39 -7.52 -0.01
N GLY A 95 -5.41 -8.38 -0.26
CA GLY A 95 -4.20 -8.51 0.55
C GLY A 95 -4.37 -9.37 1.80
N LYS A 96 -5.26 -10.38 1.76
CA LYS A 96 -5.50 -11.27 2.92
C LYS A 96 -4.34 -12.18 3.24
N GLY A 97 -4.28 -12.60 4.50
CA GLY A 97 -3.33 -13.60 4.98
C GLY A 97 -2.17 -12.97 5.75
N SER A 98 -0.98 -13.51 5.55
CA SER A 98 0.21 -13.13 6.30
C SER A 98 0.67 -11.70 6.01
N SER A 99 1.30 -11.06 7.00
CA SER A 99 1.98 -9.76 6.83
C SER A 99 3.20 -9.91 5.92
N ARG A 100 3.01 -9.80 4.60
CA ARG A 100 4.09 -9.83 3.61
C ARG A 100 4.27 -8.46 3.00
N GLU A 101 5.32 -7.75 3.44
CA GLU A 101 5.75 -6.50 2.78
C GLU A 101 6.20 -6.74 1.33
N HIS A 102 6.61 -7.97 1.02
CA HIS A 102 6.94 -8.44 -0.32
C HIS A 102 5.78 -8.29 -1.32
N SER A 103 4.52 -8.45 -0.91
CA SER A 103 3.38 -8.40 -1.84
C SER A 103 3.21 -7.01 -2.49
N PRO A 104 3.04 -5.90 -1.73
CA PRO A 104 3.02 -4.57 -2.33
C PRO A 104 4.34 -4.19 -2.98
N PHE A 105 5.48 -4.70 -2.50
CA PHE A 105 6.77 -4.47 -3.13
C PHE A 105 6.87 -5.09 -4.52
N ALA A 106 6.33 -6.30 -4.72
CA ALA A 106 6.27 -6.94 -6.02
C ALA A 106 5.43 -6.10 -6.99
N GLU A 107 4.22 -5.72 -6.59
CA GLU A 107 3.30 -4.92 -7.41
C GLU A 107 3.96 -3.60 -7.83
N PHE A 108 4.56 -2.88 -6.89
CA PHE A 108 5.26 -1.63 -7.15
C PHE A 108 6.40 -1.78 -8.17
N ASN A 109 7.27 -2.78 -8.00
CA ASN A 109 8.40 -3.02 -8.92
C ASN A 109 7.98 -3.59 -10.29
N ALA A 110 6.74 -4.07 -10.40
CA ALA A 110 6.14 -4.45 -11.68
C ALA A 110 5.59 -3.25 -12.47
N GLY A 111 5.54 -2.06 -11.84
CA GLY A 111 5.00 -0.84 -12.43
C GLY A 111 3.58 -0.49 -11.96
N ILE A 112 3.02 -1.24 -11.00
CA ILE A 112 1.73 -0.88 -10.41
C ILE A 112 1.92 0.29 -9.44
N HIS A 113 1.18 1.37 -9.66
CA HIS A 113 1.23 2.57 -8.82
C HIS A 113 -0.07 2.78 -8.04
N LEU A 114 -1.16 2.10 -8.42
CA LEU A 114 -2.45 2.18 -7.75
C LEU A 114 -3.13 0.80 -7.74
N VAL A 115 -3.63 0.38 -6.58
CA VAL A 115 -4.56 -0.75 -6.47
C VAL A 115 -5.93 -0.23 -6.09
N ILE A 116 -6.95 -0.57 -6.87
CA ILE A 116 -8.36 -0.26 -6.61
C ILE A 116 -9.07 -1.55 -6.22
N ALA A 117 -9.67 -1.58 -5.03
CA ALA A 117 -10.39 -2.76 -4.56
C ALA A 117 -11.61 -2.36 -3.75
N LYS A 118 -12.63 -3.23 -3.65
CA LYS A 118 -13.83 -2.95 -2.84
C LYS A 118 -13.47 -2.80 -1.36
N SER A 119 -12.48 -3.55 -0.89
CA SER A 119 -11.94 -3.43 0.47
C SER A 119 -10.53 -4.00 0.56
N PHE A 120 -9.76 -3.54 1.54
CA PHE A 120 -8.37 -3.95 1.78
C PHE A 120 -8.19 -4.49 3.19
N GLU A 121 -7.29 -5.45 3.31
CA GLU A 121 -6.79 -5.91 4.59
C GLU A 121 -5.83 -4.88 5.18
N ARG A 122 -6.01 -4.56 6.46
CA ARG A 122 -5.38 -3.40 7.10
C ARG A 122 -3.85 -3.41 6.99
N ILE A 123 -3.23 -4.58 7.19
CA ILE A 123 -1.77 -4.72 7.18
C ILE A 123 -1.22 -4.51 5.76
N TYR A 124 -1.84 -5.13 4.76
CA TYR A 124 -1.45 -4.92 3.37
C TYR A 124 -1.52 -3.43 3.00
N ARG A 125 -2.62 -2.76 3.36
CA ARG A 125 -2.82 -1.34 3.08
C ARG A 125 -1.75 -0.45 3.72
N GLN A 126 -1.36 -0.74 4.95
CA GLN A 126 -0.27 -0.04 5.64
C GLN A 126 1.08 -0.24 4.95
N ASN A 127 1.37 -1.48 4.51
CA ASN A 127 2.61 -1.78 3.80
C ASN A 127 2.68 -1.08 2.45
N ALA A 128 1.55 -1.03 1.72
CA ALA A 128 1.42 -0.27 0.48
C ALA A 128 1.69 1.24 0.72
N ASP A 129 1.06 1.83 1.75
CA ASP A 129 1.28 3.23 2.11
C ASP A 129 2.76 3.50 2.47
N ASN A 130 3.39 2.61 3.24
CA ASN A 130 4.80 2.72 3.61
C ASN A 130 5.74 2.67 2.38
N LEU A 131 5.36 1.92 1.35
CA LEU A 131 6.11 1.84 0.12
C LEU A 131 5.90 3.04 -0.82
N GLY A 132 4.74 3.71 -0.71
CA GLY A 132 4.29 4.69 -1.68
C GLY A 132 3.39 4.13 -2.78
N LEU A 133 2.89 2.88 -2.62
CA LEU A 133 1.89 2.28 -3.48
C LEU A 133 0.49 2.78 -3.06
N PHE A 134 -0.19 3.51 -3.94
CA PHE A 134 -1.52 4.02 -3.63
C PHE A 134 -2.54 2.90 -3.61
N THR A 135 -3.52 3.01 -2.72
CA THR A 135 -4.69 2.13 -2.69
C THR A 135 -5.97 2.97 -2.66
N SER A 136 -7.03 2.55 -3.34
CA SER A 136 -8.31 3.27 -3.35
C SER A 136 -9.49 2.30 -3.36
N THR A 137 -10.59 2.71 -2.74
CA THR A 137 -11.88 2.02 -2.82
C THR A 137 -12.85 2.71 -3.78
N ASP A 138 -12.42 3.80 -4.42
CA ASP A 138 -13.20 4.52 -5.41
C ASP A 138 -12.98 3.94 -6.82
N PHE A 139 -14.01 3.26 -7.33
CA PHE A 139 -13.99 2.67 -8.67
C PHE A 139 -14.23 3.69 -9.79
N SER A 140 -14.70 4.91 -9.48
CA SER A 140 -14.85 5.96 -10.50
C SER A 140 -13.51 6.36 -11.11
N LEU A 141 -12.41 6.14 -10.38
CA LEU A 141 -11.04 6.35 -10.86
C LEU A 141 -10.70 5.47 -12.06
N VAL A 142 -11.29 4.27 -12.18
CA VAL A 142 -10.95 3.31 -13.25
C VAL A 142 -11.20 3.92 -14.62
N GLU A 143 -12.42 4.41 -14.86
CA GLU A 143 -12.80 5.00 -16.15
C GLU A 143 -12.01 6.29 -16.44
N ARG A 144 -11.78 7.11 -15.42
CA ARG A 144 -11.00 8.36 -15.53
C ARG A 144 -9.56 8.07 -15.95
N ILE A 145 -8.92 7.09 -15.30
CA ILE A 145 -7.56 6.65 -15.63
C ILE A 145 -7.50 6.07 -17.05
N GLN A 146 -8.48 5.26 -17.45
CA GLN A 146 -8.54 4.70 -18.80
C GLN A 146 -8.71 5.76 -19.90
N ARG A 147 -9.33 6.91 -19.58
CA ARG A 147 -9.39 8.09 -20.46
C ARG A 147 -8.12 8.94 -20.45
N GLY A 148 -7.12 8.59 -19.65
CA GLY A 148 -5.89 9.36 -19.49
C GLY A 148 -6.07 10.64 -18.66
N GLU A 149 -7.12 10.70 -17.84
CA GLU A 149 -7.35 11.85 -16.97
C GLU A 149 -6.27 11.93 -15.88
N PRO A 150 -5.64 13.10 -15.65
CA PRO A 150 -4.69 13.26 -14.55
C PRO A 150 -5.42 13.17 -13.21
N ILE A 151 -4.87 12.37 -12.29
CA ILE A 151 -5.42 12.20 -10.95
C ILE A 151 -4.50 12.89 -9.94
N ASP A 152 -5.06 13.75 -9.08
CA ASP A 152 -4.28 14.41 -8.04
C ASP A 152 -3.94 13.43 -6.92
N ILE A 153 -2.72 13.53 -6.38
CA ILE A 153 -2.33 12.81 -5.17
C ILE A 153 -3.27 13.16 -4.01
N ASP A 154 -3.67 14.43 -3.89
CA ASP A 154 -4.55 14.87 -2.82
C ASP A 154 -5.92 14.19 -2.87
N GLU A 155 -6.40 13.87 -4.07
CA GLU A 155 -7.60 13.05 -4.27
C GLU A 155 -7.38 11.61 -3.77
N LEU A 156 -6.27 10.97 -4.16
CA LEU A 156 -5.96 9.59 -3.76
C LEU A 156 -5.76 9.41 -2.25
N VAL A 157 -5.24 10.43 -1.57
CA VAL A 157 -4.97 10.38 -0.13
C VAL A 157 -6.08 10.99 0.73
N ALA A 158 -7.17 11.49 0.13
CA ALA A 158 -8.24 12.16 0.86
C ALA A 158 -8.90 11.28 1.93
N SER A 159 -8.97 9.97 1.70
CA SER A 159 -9.53 8.99 2.64
C SER A 159 -8.55 8.51 3.73
N ARG A 160 -7.31 9.02 3.73
CA ARG A 160 -6.23 8.58 4.64
C ARG A 160 -6.16 9.42 5.89
N ASP A 161 -5.63 8.82 6.97
CA ASP A 161 -5.20 9.60 8.11
C ASP A 161 -4.02 10.52 7.73
N ALA A 162 -3.81 11.57 8.53
CA ALA A 162 -2.84 12.62 8.23
C ALA A 162 -1.40 12.09 8.06
N LEU A 163 -1.00 11.06 8.81
CA LEU A 163 0.34 10.50 8.72
C LEU A 163 0.48 9.66 7.46
N ALA A 164 -0.46 8.76 7.19
CA ALA A 164 -0.45 7.96 5.96
C ALA A 164 -0.48 8.86 4.71
N ALA A 165 -1.29 9.92 4.70
CA ALA A 165 -1.33 10.89 3.62
C ALA A 165 0.03 11.61 3.43
N ALA A 166 0.70 12.00 4.52
CA ALA A 166 2.01 12.65 4.45
C ALA A 166 3.11 11.69 3.96
N ILE A 167 3.05 10.43 4.36
CA ILE A 167 3.93 9.36 3.88
C ILE A 167 3.76 9.17 2.37
N LEU A 168 2.52 9.00 1.91
CA LEU A 168 2.20 8.81 0.48
C LEU A 168 2.61 10.02 -0.36
N ARG A 169 2.34 11.26 0.09
CA ARG A 169 2.81 12.48 -0.59
C ARG A 169 4.33 12.56 -0.70
N SER A 170 5.04 11.99 0.26
CA SER A 170 6.51 11.92 0.22
C SER A 170 7.01 10.83 -0.72
N GLY A 171 6.15 9.96 -1.25
CA GLY A 171 6.55 8.79 -2.04
C GLY A 171 7.01 7.62 -1.17
N GLY A 172 6.42 7.45 0.01
CA GLY A 172 6.71 6.36 0.93
C GLY A 172 7.46 6.78 2.20
N LEU A 173 7.52 5.86 3.15
CA LEU A 173 7.97 6.09 4.53
C LEU A 173 9.46 6.44 4.60
N LEU A 174 10.29 5.82 3.76
CA LEU A 174 11.72 6.10 3.73
C LEU A 174 11.99 7.55 3.29
N ARG A 175 11.30 8.02 2.25
CA ARG A 175 11.45 9.40 1.75
C ARG A 175 10.83 10.41 2.71
N TYR A 176 9.70 10.06 3.34
CA TYR A 176 9.13 10.84 4.43
C TYR A 176 10.14 11.00 5.58
N GLY A 177 10.74 9.89 6.03
CA GLY A 177 11.74 9.87 7.09
C GLY A 177 12.98 10.69 6.77
N ALA A 178 13.53 10.53 5.55
CA ALA A 178 14.66 11.30 5.08
C ALA A 178 14.41 12.82 5.06
N THR A 179 13.16 13.25 4.95
CA THR A 179 12.77 14.67 4.93
C THR A 179 12.45 15.19 6.32
N ASN A 180 11.74 14.40 7.14
CA ASN A 180 11.14 14.86 8.41
C ASN A 180 11.89 14.40 9.67
N MET A 181 12.80 13.43 9.57
CA MET A 181 13.54 12.86 10.71
C MET A 181 15.03 13.27 10.72
N ARG A 182 15.39 14.41 10.12
CA ARG A 182 16.78 14.91 10.10
C ARG A 182 17.27 15.42 11.46
N HIS A 183 16.35 15.80 12.34
CA HIS A 183 16.65 16.31 13.68
C HIS A 183 15.98 15.43 14.74
N VAL A 184 16.36 14.15 14.80
CA VAL A 184 16.01 13.31 15.95
C VAL A 184 16.93 13.71 17.11
N ALA A 185 16.45 14.62 17.95
CA ALA A 185 17.08 14.83 19.24
C ALA A 185 16.84 13.56 20.08
N VAL A 186 17.93 12.87 20.44
CA VAL A 186 17.86 11.90 21.53
C VAL A 186 17.49 12.72 22.76
N THR A 187 16.22 12.66 23.14
CA THR A 187 15.84 13.15 24.46
C THR A 187 16.60 12.26 25.42
N SER A 188 17.63 12.82 26.07
CA SER A 188 18.20 12.17 27.22
C SER A 188 17.04 12.06 28.20
N LEU A 189 16.51 10.84 28.33
CA LEU A 189 15.68 10.52 29.47
C LEU A 189 16.61 10.73 30.66
N GLY A 190 16.55 11.92 31.26
CA GLY A 190 17.01 12.18 32.63
C GLY A 190 16.15 11.39 33.62
N ALA A 191 15.89 10.12 33.32
CA ALA A 191 15.35 9.17 34.23
C ALA A 191 16.48 8.87 35.20
N ARG A 192 16.41 9.49 36.39
CA ARG A 192 16.94 8.84 37.57
C ARG A 192 16.44 7.39 37.52
N VAL A 193 17.38 6.47 37.33
CA VAL A 193 17.11 5.05 37.44
C VAL A 193 16.86 4.82 38.93
N ASP A 194 15.62 4.96 39.36
CA ASP A 194 15.24 4.54 40.72
C ASP A 194 15.52 3.04 40.78
N ALA A 195 16.51 2.67 41.60
CA ALA A 195 17.07 1.31 41.70
C ALA A 195 16.13 0.31 42.39
N VAL A 196 14.81 0.57 42.40
CA VAL A 196 13.82 -0.33 42.98
C VAL A 196 13.54 -1.47 42.00
N PRO A 197 13.77 -2.75 42.38
CA PRO A 197 13.44 -3.89 41.55
C PRO A 197 11.94 -3.88 41.23
N ARG A 198 11.59 -4.07 39.96
CA ARG A 198 10.20 -4.14 39.49
C ARG A 198 9.98 -5.36 38.63
N THR A 199 8.78 -5.89 38.72
CA THR A 199 8.29 -6.98 37.86
C THR A 199 8.18 -6.52 36.41
N LEU A 200 8.13 -7.49 35.48
CA LEU A 200 7.98 -7.21 34.05
C LEU A 200 6.69 -6.42 33.76
N ALA A 201 5.58 -6.76 34.43
CA ALA A 201 4.29 -6.08 34.27
C ALA A 201 4.35 -4.59 34.65
N GLU A 202 5.04 -4.25 35.73
CA GLU A 202 5.22 -2.87 36.18
C GLU A 202 6.10 -2.06 35.22
N LYS A 203 7.13 -2.70 34.64
CA LYS A 203 7.97 -2.09 33.61
C LYS A 203 7.15 -1.79 32.35
N THR A 204 6.37 -2.76 31.86
CA THR A 204 5.49 -2.58 30.69
C THR A 204 4.43 -1.50 30.94
N GLY A 205 3.82 -1.48 32.13
CA GLY A 205 2.81 -0.48 32.51
C GLY A 205 3.38 0.94 32.59
N ARG A 206 4.59 1.12 33.11
CA ARG A 206 5.26 2.44 33.14
C ARG A 206 5.65 2.92 31.75
N GLN A 207 6.20 2.03 30.92
CA GLN A 207 6.59 2.37 29.55
C GLN A 207 5.37 2.81 28.74
N ARG A 208 4.22 2.12 28.90
CA ARG A 208 2.95 2.50 28.28
C ARG A 208 2.41 3.86 28.74
N ARG A 209 2.46 4.15 30.05
CA ARG A 209 2.07 5.48 30.58
C ARG A 209 3.01 6.59 30.10
N GLY A 210 4.30 6.31 29.96
CA GLY A 210 5.28 7.23 29.36
C GLY A 210 4.99 7.53 27.89
N THR A 211 4.62 6.51 27.11
CA THR A 211 4.20 6.69 25.71
C THR A 211 2.87 7.43 25.57
N ASP A 212 1.92 7.26 26.50
CA ASP A 212 0.67 8.05 26.51
C ASP A 212 0.91 9.52 26.83
N ALA A 213 1.83 9.83 27.74
CA ALA A 213 2.26 11.20 28.01
C ALA A 213 2.97 11.84 26.81
N LEU A 214 3.77 11.06 26.06
CA LEU A 214 4.39 11.51 24.82
C LEU A 214 3.35 11.76 23.72
N ARG A 215 2.36 10.86 23.57
CA ARG A 215 1.25 10.99 22.61
C ARG A 215 0.41 12.25 22.84
N ARG A 216 0.17 12.63 24.11
CA ARG A 216 -0.55 13.87 24.45
C ARG A 216 0.26 15.12 24.12
N ARG A 217 1.59 15.08 24.32
CA ARG A 217 2.49 16.20 23.98
C ARG A 217 2.69 16.36 22.47
N THR A 218 2.79 15.26 21.72
CA THR A 218 2.83 15.33 20.25
C THR A 218 1.49 15.81 19.68
N ALA A 219 0.34 15.37 20.22
CA ALA A 219 -0.96 15.90 19.83
C ALA A 219 -1.08 17.43 20.07
N GLN A 220 -0.56 17.94 21.19
CA GLN A 220 -0.46 19.38 21.44
C GLN A 220 0.47 20.10 20.46
N TRP A 221 1.62 19.52 20.12
CA TRP A 221 2.55 20.08 19.14
C TRP A 221 1.93 20.19 17.73
N PHE A 222 1.22 19.16 17.27
CA PHE A 222 0.47 19.17 16.01
C PHE A 222 -0.64 20.24 16.01
N SER A 223 -1.38 20.41 17.12
CA SER A 223 -2.42 21.44 17.22
C SER A 223 -1.88 22.87 17.18
N HIS A 224 -0.67 23.12 17.71
CA HIS A 224 -0.03 24.45 17.68
C HIS A 224 0.66 24.77 16.35
N HIS A 225 1.17 23.76 15.62
CA HIS A 225 1.78 23.98 14.30
C HIS A 225 0.76 24.05 13.15
N CYS A 226 -0.43 23.46 13.31
CA CYS A 226 -1.52 23.60 12.33
C CYS A 226 -2.13 25.02 12.32
N ALA A 227 -2.06 25.76 13.43
CA ALA A 227 -2.59 27.13 13.53
C ALA A 227 -1.73 28.20 12.82
N ARG A 228 -0.50 27.87 12.37
CA ARG A 228 0.40 28.81 11.66
C ARG A 228 0.33 28.69 10.13
N CYS A 229 -0.52 27.82 9.59
CA CYS A 229 -0.71 27.62 8.15
C CYS A 229 -2.17 27.86 7.73
N ARG A 230 -2.73 29.02 8.08
CA ARG A 230 -3.84 29.61 7.32
C ARG A 230 -3.35 30.93 6.73
N PRO A 231 -3.64 31.23 5.46
CA PRO A 231 -3.35 32.53 4.88
C PRO A 231 -4.10 33.65 5.62
#